data_AF-A0A3R7AJP3-F1
#
_entry.id   AF-A0A3R7AJP3-F1
#
_cell.length_a   1.000
_cell.length_b   1.000
_cell.length_c   1.000
_cell.angle_alpha   90.00
_cell.angle_beta   90.00
_cell.angle_gamma   90.00
#
_symmetry.space_group_name_H-M   'P 1'
#
loop_
_entity.id
_entity.type
_entity.pdbx_description
1 polymer ?
#
loop_
_entity_poly.entity_id
_entity_poly.type
_entity_poly.pdbx_seq_one_letter_code
_entity_poly.pdbx_strand_id
1 'polypeptide(L)'
;MKMAYKPKKIVESLEYNKQWDEWARQGNWSPVGWRWIEGPKGYRLDKLSTTNYLVIQRPHASLYHHSYGMTSKFFKGLLEKKLYGSKCPKCGSIYLPPRAHCWNAECRLEETEWVELPPRGEVHTFSVMAFSATPFLKTLPFIIAYVRVEGCCTTVPTRLLKVNPWDVYPGLKVNINFVEHPKGDIMDIYCTPAETPDPSKRIMSSETIERLKDDMRKVKEWVVRKFGSEAKPSIEI
;
A
#
# COMPACT_ATOMS: atom_id res chain seq x y z
N MET A 1 0.93 -28.64 -2.52
CA MET A 1 2.21 -28.66 -3.27
C MET A 1 3.32 -28.94 -2.26
N LYS A 2 4.24 -29.89 -2.46
CA LYS A 2 5.37 -30.04 -1.52
C LYS A 2 6.22 -28.78 -1.67
N MET A 3 6.30 -27.93 -0.64
CA MET A 3 7.19 -26.76 -0.67
C MET A 3 8.60 -27.21 -1.04
N ALA A 4 9.23 -26.53 -2.00
CA ALA A 4 10.59 -26.82 -2.43
C ALA A 4 11.59 -26.68 -1.26
N TYR A 5 11.29 -25.79 -0.31
CA TYR A 5 11.98 -25.64 0.96
C TYR A 5 11.19 -26.30 2.09
N LYS A 6 11.78 -27.32 2.75
CA LYS A 6 11.24 -27.91 3.98
C LYS A 6 12.04 -27.37 5.17
N PRO A 7 11.46 -26.55 6.05
CA PRO A 7 12.17 -26.09 7.24
C PRO A 7 12.52 -27.27 8.14
N LYS A 8 13.68 -27.23 8.80
CA LYS A 8 14.08 -28.24 9.79
C LYS A 8 13.14 -28.29 10.98
N LYS A 9 12.56 -27.15 11.35
CA LYS A 9 11.63 -26.98 12.47
C LYS A 9 10.68 -25.82 12.17
N ILE A 10 9.40 -26.02 12.48
CA ILE A 10 8.39 -24.95 12.52
C ILE A 10 8.31 -24.48 13.98
N VAL A 11 8.50 -23.19 14.21
CA VAL A 11 8.47 -22.60 15.56
C VAL A 11 7.04 -22.23 15.97
N GLU A 12 6.29 -21.67 15.04
CA GLU A 12 4.91 -21.20 15.20
C GLU A 12 4.26 -21.19 13.81
N SER A 13 2.96 -21.44 13.72
CA SER A 13 2.24 -21.42 12.45
C SER A 13 0.77 -21.07 12.64
N LEU A 14 0.25 -20.22 11.75
CA LEU A 14 -1.18 -20.07 11.49
C LEU A 14 -1.49 -20.75 10.16
N GLU A 15 -2.34 -21.77 10.19
CA GLU A 15 -2.74 -22.49 8.98
C GLU A 15 -3.65 -21.62 8.10
N TYR A 16 -3.33 -21.53 6.81
CA TYR A 16 -4.18 -20.86 5.83
C TYR A 16 -5.28 -21.79 5.31
N ASN A 17 -6.33 -21.21 4.75
CA ASN A 17 -7.41 -22.00 4.17
C ASN A 17 -6.92 -22.75 2.90
N LYS A 18 -6.96 -24.07 2.94
CA LYS A 18 -6.51 -24.94 1.83
C LYS A 18 -7.29 -24.76 0.52
N GLN A 19 -8.47 -24.12 0.55
CA GLN A 19 -9.19 -23.75 -0.68
C GLN A 19 -8.34 -22.91 -1.64
N TRP A 20 -7.36 -22.17 -1.12
CA TRP A 20 -6.44 -21.38 -1.94
C TRP A 20 -5.52 -22.25 -2.80
N ASP A 21 -5.20 -23.47 -2.37
CA ASP A 21 -4.43 -24.43 -3.19
C ASP A 21 -5.24 -24.87 -4.42
N GLU A 22 -6.54 -25.08 -4.24
CA GLU A 22 -7.46 -25.43 -5.32
C GLU A 22 -7.67 -24.26 -6.26
N TRP A 23 -7.96 -23.07 -5.71
CA TRP A 23 -8.15 -21.86 -6.48
C TRP A 23 -6.93 -21.50 -7.32
N ALA A 24 -5.71 -21.59 -6.77
CA ALA A 24 -4.47 -21.34 -7.49
C ALA A 24 -4.24 -22.31 -8.66
N ARG A 25 -4.92 -23.46 -8.68
CA ARG A 25 -4.87 -24.45 -9.76
C ARG A 25 -6.02 -24.33 -10.74
N GLN A 26 -7.03 -23.51 -10.46
CA GLN A 26 -8.14 -23.31 -11.38
C GLN A 26 -7.67 -22.66 -12.67
N GLY A 27 -8.24 -23.10 -13.80
CA GLY A 27 -8.04 -22.47 -15.10
C GLY A 27 -6.82 -22.95 -15.87
N ASN A 28 -5.66 -23.14 -15.23
CA ASN A 28 -4.38 -23.49 -15.89
C ASN A 28 -4.15 -22.75 -17.23
N TRP A 29 -4.46 -21.44 -17.28
CA TRP A 29 -4.41 -20.61 -18.50
C TRP A 29 -5.30 -21.05 -19.68
N SER A 30 -6.18 -22.03 -19.49
CA SER A 30 -7.11 -22.49 -20.51
C SER A 30 -8.19 -21.43 -20.77
N PRO A 31 -8.59 -21.21 -22.04
CA PRO A 31 -9.76 -20.40 -22.36
C PRO A 31 -11.02 -20.96 -21.68
N VAL A 32 -11.71 -20.13 -20.89
CA VAL A 32 -13.00 -20.51 -20.25
C VAL A 32 -14.18 -19.72 -20.79
N GLY A 33 -13.91 -18.70 -21.59
CA GLY A 33 -14.91 -17.85 -22.18
C GLY A 33 -14.31 -17.02 -23.29
N TRP A 34 -15.14 -16.64 -24.25
CA TRP A 34 -14.76 -15.77 -25.34
C TRP A 34 -15.93 -14.89 -25.73
N ARG A 35 -15.62 -13.72 -26.27
CA ARG A 35 -16.61 -12.83 -26.89
C ARG A 35 -16.00 -12.17 -28.11
N TRP A 36 -16.85 -11.98 -29.10
CA TRP A 36 -16.56 -11.16 -30.27
C TRP A 36 -17.03 -9.75 -29.96
N ILE A 37 -16.13 -8.78 -29.94
CA ILE A 37 -16.47 -7.39 -29.66
C ILE A 37 -16.14 -6.50 -30.84
N GLU A 38 -16.93 -5.46 -31.00
CA GLU A 38 -16.63 -4.37 -31.90
C GLU A 38 -15.78 -3.33 -31.15
N GLY A 39 -14.68 -2.85 -31.76
CA GLY A 39 -13.78 -1.90 -31.14
C GLY A 39 -13.02 -1.01 -32.14
N PRO A 40 -12.34 0.03 -31.64
CA PRO A 40 -11.64 1.00 -32.47
C PRO A 40 -10.37 0.39 -33.10
N LYS A 41 -10.18 0.64 -34.40
CA LYS A 41 -9.01 0.29 -35.20
C LYS A 41 -8.39 1.56 -35.81
N GLY A 42 -7.16 1.87 -35.42
CA GLY A 42 -6.38 2.97 -35.97
C GLY A 42 -5.29 3.41 -35.00
N TYR A 43 -4.34 4.21 -35.50
CA TYR A 43 -3.21 4.73 -34.72
C TYR A 43 -3.43 6.17 -34.22
N ARG A 44 -4.58 6.76 -34.54
CA ARG A 44 -4.94 8.15 -34.24
C ARG A 44 -6.37 8.21 -33.72
N LEU A 45 -6.57 8.83 -32.55
CA LEU A 45 -7.87 8.94 -31.88
C LEU A 45 -8.92 9.67 -32.74
N ASP A 46 -8.50 10.61 -33.58
CA ASP A 46 -9.34 11.37 -34.50
C ASP A 46 -9.65 10.63 -35.82
N LYS A 47 -9.03 9.47 -36.07
CA LYS A 47 -9.16 8.69 -37.32
C LYS A 47 -9.34 7.20 -37.03
N LEU A 48 -10.17 6.88 -36.04
CA LEU A 48 -10.48 5.50 -35.71
C LEU A 48 -11.57 4.97 -36.65
N SER A 49 -11.28 3.85 -37.29
CA SER A 49 -12.28 2.98 -37.93
C SER A 49 -12.74 1.93 -36.91
N THR A 50 -13.68 1.08 -37.30
CA THR A 50 -14.18 0.01 -36.43
C THR A 50 -13.79 -1.35 -36.97
N THR A 51 -13.46 -2.28 -36.08
CA THR A 51 -13.24 -3.68 -36.44
C THR A 51 -13.65 -4.61 -35.31
N ASN A 52 -13.69 -5.90 -35.61
CA ASN A 52 -14.02 -6.91 -34.62
C ASN A 52 -12.76 -7.51 -33.99
N TYR A 53 -12.82 -7.73 -32.67
CA TYR A 53 -11.76 -8.31 -31.88
C TYR A 53 -12.28 -9.51 -31.08
N LEU A 54 -11.51 -10.59 -31.09
CA LEU A 54 -11.72 -11.72 -30.19
C LEU A 54 -11.13 -11.39 -28.82
N VAL A 55 -11.96 -11.42 -27.78
CA VAL A 55 -11.51 -11.31 -26.39
C VAL A 55 -11.73 -12.65 -25.70
N ILE A 56 -10.66 -13.24 -25.18
CA ILE A 56 -10.69 -14.53 -24.49
C ILE A 56 -10.40 -14.32 -23.01
N GLN A 57 -11.20 -14.96 -22.16
CA GLN A 57 -11.03 -15.00 -20.71
C GLN A 57 -10.21 -16.23 -20.32
N ARG A 58 -9.11 -16.00 -19.59
CA ARG A 58 -8.24 -17.05 -19.04
C ARG A 58 -8.05 -16.80 -17.55
N PRO A 59 -8.66 -17.60 -16.66
CA PRO A 59 -8.39 -17.51 -15.25
C PRO A 59 -6.94 -17.94 -14.99
N HIS A 60 -6.21 -17.08 -14.30
CA HIS A 60 -4.89 -17.38 -13.79
C HIS A 60 -4.78 -16.88 -12.35
N ALA A 61 -4.39 -17.79 -11.48
CA ALA A 61 -4.17 -17.56 -10.07
C ALA A 61 -2.84 -18.19 -9.67
N SER A 62 -2.16 -17.58 -8.69
CA SER A 62 -0.92 -18.12 -8.12
C SER A 62 -0.94 -17.89 -6.61
N LEU A 63 -0.69 -18.95 -5.84
CA LEU A 63 -0.44 -18.85 -4.41
C LEU A 63 1.05 -18.62 -4.17
N TYR A 64 1.41 -17.48 -3.59
CA TYR A 64 2.79 -17.15 -3.27
C TYR A 64 3.17 -17.66 -1.88
N HIS A 65 4.30 -18.36 -1.80
CA HIS A 65 4.96 -18.70 -0.54
C HIS A 65 6.10 -17.70 -0.31
N HIS A 66 5.80 -16.59 0.36
CA HIS A 66 6.75 -15.50 0.57
C HIS A 66 7.42 -15.61 1.94
N SER A 67 8.76 -15.57 1.97
CA SER A 67 9.52 -15.38 3.19
C SER A 67 10.04 -13.95 3.27
N TYR A 68 9.82 -13.29 4.41
CA TYR A 68 10.42 -11.99 4.71
C TYR A 68 11.88 -12.08 5.18
N GLY A 69 12.46 -13.29 5.26
CA GLY A 69 13.87 -13.49 5.58
C GLY A 69 14.31 -12.76 6.85
N MET A 70 15.44 -12.07 6.77
CA MET A 70 16.01 -11.34 7.90
C MET A 70 15.16 -10.16 8.41
N THR A 71 14.10 -9.74 7.69
CA THR A 71 13.18 -8.68 8.16
C THR A 71 11.89 -9.23 8.77
N SER A 72 11.77 -10.55 8.95
CA SER A 72 10.55 -11.20 9.46
C SER A 72 10.05 -10.67 10.81
N LYS A 73 10.93 -10.20 11.71
CA LYS A 73 10.53 -9.64 13.01
C LYS A 73 9.64 -8.40 12.86
N PHE A 74 9.84 -7.60 11.81
CA PHE A 74 8.98 -6.46 11.52
C PHE A 74 7.53 -6.88 11.29
N PHE A 75 7.32 -7.79 10.35
CA PHE A 75 5.98 -8.28 9.99
C PHE A 75 5.34 -9.08 11.14
N LYS A 76 6.14 -9.84 11.90
CA LYS A 76 5.66 -10.44 13.15
C LYS A 76 5.25 -9.39 14.18
N GLY A 77 6.03 -8.31 14.31
CA GLY A 77 5.67 -7.17 15.17
C GLY A 77 4.35 -6.52 14.77
N LEU A 78 4.06 -6.40 13.48
CA LEU A 78 2.77 -5.87 13.01
C LEU A 78 1.58 -6.71 13.48
N LEU A 79 1.71 -8.04 13.50
CA LEU A 79 0.69 -8.94 14.07
C LEU A 79 0.46 -8.67 15.57
N GLU A 80 1.54 -8.34 16.28
CA GLU A 80 1.55 -8.01 17.72
C GLU A 80 1.24 -6.53 18.00
N LYS A 81 0.90 -5.73 16.98
CA LYS A 81 0.72 -4.27 17.05
C LYS A 81 1.91 -3.52 17.66
N LYS A 82 3.13 -3.97 17.31
CA LYS A 82 4.41 -3.33 17.65
C LYS A 82 5.14 -2.88 16.39
N LEU A 83 5.71 -1.68 16.45
CA LEU A 83 6.45 -1.12 15.33
C LEU A 83 7.96 -1.34 15.54
N TYR A 84 8.56 -2.22 14.73
CA TYR A 84 10.00 -2.46 14.79
C TYR A 84 10.74 -1.80 13.62
N GLY A 85 11.85 -1.15 13.92
CA GLY A 85 12.87 -0.74 12.97
C GLY A 85 14.17 -1.50 13.19
N SER A 86 15.19 -1.14 12.43
CA SER A 86 16.54 -1.70 12.56
C SER A 86 17.56 -0.58 12.78
N LYS A 87 18.43 -0.70 13.78
CA LYS A 87 19.49 0.26 14.10
C LYS A 87 20.85 -0.32 13.75
N CYS A 88 21.68 0.45 13.04
CA CYS A 88 23.09 0.11 12.86
C CYS A 88 23.86 0.35 14.16
N PRO A 89 24.53 -0.66 14.76
CA PRO A 89 25.30 -0.46 15.99
C PRO A 89 26.52 0.43 15.78
N LYS A 90 27.03 0.52 14.54
CA LYS A 90 28.24 1.27 14.19
C LYS A 90 28.00 2.77 13.96
N CYS A 91 27.03 3.14 13.13
CA CYS A 91 26.74 4.55 12.81
C CYS A 91 25.50 5.12 13.50
N GLY A 92 24.75 4.29 14.24
CA GLY A 92 23.55 4.70 14.97
C GLY A 92 22.31 4.98 14.11
N SER A 93 22.40 4.89 12.78
CA SER A 93 21.25 5.10 11.88
C SER A 93 20.14 4.08 12.14
N ILE A 94 18.90 4.56 12.21
CA ILE A 94 17.70 3.75 12.42
C ILE A 94 16.85 3.77 11.15
N TYR A 95 16.47 2.59 10.67
CA TYR A 95 15.72 2.40 9.44
C TYR A 95 14.30 1.89 9.71
N LEU A 96 13.35 2.51 9.01
CA LEU A 96 12.00 1.99 8.80
C LEU A 96 11.56 2.32 7.35
N PRO A 97 11.21 1.32 6.52
CA PRO A 97 11.23 -0.12 6.78
C PRO A 97 12.61 -0.65 7.20
N PRO A 98 12.67 -1.72 8.01
CA PRO A 98 13.92 -2.22 8.53
C PRO A 98 14.76 -2.85 7.42
N ARG A 99 16.07 -2.80 7.63
CA ARG A 99 17.07 -3.45 6.77
C ARG A 99 17.76 -4.52 7.60
N ALA A 100 18.33 -5.52 6.95
CA ALA A 100 19.17 -6.52 7.63
C ALA A 100 20.59 -5.99 7.87
N HIS A 101 21.07 -5.16 6.95
CA HIS A 101 22.42 -4.61 6.97
C HIS A 101 22.38 -3.10 6.68
N CYS A 102 23.33 -2.37 7.26
CA CYS A 102 23.47 -0.93 7.08
C CYS A 102 23.90 -0.59 5.65
N TRP A 103 23.28 0.43 5.06
CA TRP A 103 23.61 0.87 3.69
C TRP A 103 24.72 1.92 3.65
N ASN A 104 25.14 2.46 4.80
CA ASN A 104 26.28 3.36 4.85
C ASN A 104 27.54 2.58 4.44
N ALA A 105 28.21 3.06 3.38
CA ALA A 105 29.42 2.44 2.85
C ALA A 105 30.52 2.29 3.91
N GLU A 106 30.64 3.23 4.85
CA GLU A 106 31.60 3.18 5.96
C GLU A 106 31.30 2.04 6.94
N CYS A 107 30.05 1.60 7.00
CA CYS A 107 29.61 0.48 7.82
C CYS A 107 29.83 -0.89 7.16
N ARG A 108 30.19 -0.94 5.86
CA ARG A 108 30.56 -2.18 5.15
C ARG A 108 29.57 -3.33 5.38
N LEU A 109 28.27 -3.05 5.24
CA LEU A 109 27.17 -4.00 5.46
C LEU A 109 27.10 -4.55 6.90
N GLU A 110 27.45 -3.74 7.91
CA GLU A 110 27.21 -4.06 9.31
C GLU A 110 25.78 -4.57 9.53
N GLU A 111 25.63 -5.73 10.19
CA GLU A 111 24.32 -6.27 10.53
C GLU A 111 23.62 -5.35 11.53
N THR A 112 22.36 -5.05 11.28
CA THR A 112 21.59 -4.12 12.12
C THR A 112 20.85 -4.86 13.22
N GLU A 113 20.67 -4.19 14.36
CA GLU A 113 19.95 -4.71 15.51
C GLU A 113 18.49 -4.22 15.52
N TRP A 114 17.59 -5.03 16.07
CA TRP A 114 16.18 -4.65 16.17
C TRP A 114 15.94 -3.59 17.25
N VAL A 115 15.16 -2.57 16.92
CA VAL A 115 14.72 -1.53 17.87
C VAL A 115 13.22 -1.33 17.76
N GLU A 116 12.54 -1.22 18.91
CA GLU A 116 11.13 -0.83 18.95
C GLU A 116 11.02 0.68 18.76
N LEU A 117 10.14 1.10 17.85
CA LEU A 117 9.96 2.50 17.46
C LEU A 117 8.69 3.06 18.08
N PRO A 118 8.68 4.36 18.44
CA PRO A 118 7.47 5.01 18.89
C PRO A 118 6.48 5.14 17.71
N PRO A 119 5.16 4.95 17.92
CA PRO A 119 4.15 4.99 16.87
C PRO A 119 3.76 6.44 16.48
N ARG A 120 4.76 7.29 16.22
CA ARG A 120 4.60 8.71 15.91
C ARG A 120 5.66 9.17 14.92
N GLY A 121 5.30 10.16 14.12
CA GLY A 121 6.19 10.70 13.10
C GLY A 121 5.63 11.94 12.44
N GLU A 122 6.14 12.23 11.25
CA GLU A 122 5.71 13.37 10.44
C GLU A 122 5.62 13.00 8.97
N VAL A 123 4.69 13.62 8.26
CA VAL A 123 4.59 13.51 6.81
C VAL A 123 5.85 14.08 6.17
N HIS A 124 6.61 13.29 5.44
CA HIS A 124 7.74 13.76 4.65
C HIS A 124 7.30 14.23 3.26
N THR A 125 6.45 13.44 2.62
CA THR A 125 5.78 13.78 1.35
C THR A 125 4.50 12.96 1.20
N PHE A 126 3.60 13.36 0.31
CA PHE A 126 2.33 12.68 0.10
C PHE A 126 1.83 12.82 -1.34
N SER A 127 0.87 11.98 -1.70
CA SER A 127 0.14 12.04 -2.97
C SER A 127 -1.35 11.75 -2.74
N VAL A 128 -2.18 12.44 -3.49
CA VAL A 128 -3.63 12.27 -3.48
C VAL A 128 -4.01 11.38 -4.66
N MET A 129 -4.51 10.19 -4.36
CA MET A 129 -4.77 9.16 -5.36
C MET A 129 -6.18 9.32 -5.93
N ALA A 130 -6.26 9.73 -7.20
CA ALA A 130 -7.47 9.70 -8.03
C ALA A 130 -7.58 8.42 -8.89
N PHE A 131 -6.49 7.65 -8.98
CA PHE A 131 -6.37 6.42 -9.75
C PHE A 131 -5.55 5.39 -8.96
N SER A 132 -5.85 4.10 -9.12
CA SER A 132 -5.10 3.03 -8.48
C SER A 132 -5.25 1.70 -9.22
N ALA A 133 -4.43 0.72 -8.84
CA ALA A 133 -4.58 -0.64 -9.33
C ALA A 133 -5.93 -1.26 -8.90
N THR A 134 -6.41 -2.23 -9.67
CA THR A 134 -7.73 -2.88 -9.49
C THR A 134 -8.10 -3.18 -8.03
N PRO A 135 -7.22 -3.76 -7.18
CA PRO A 135 -7.56 -4.08 -5.79
C PRO A 135 -7.95 -2.87 -4.93
N PHE A 136 -7.47 -1.67 -5.28
CA PHE A 136 -7.64 -0.44 -4.49
C PHE A 136 -8.68 0.51 -5.09
N LEU A 137 -9.24 0.22 -6.27
CA LEU A 137 -10.18 1.12 -6.96
C LEU A 137 -11.39 1.49 -6.10
N LYS A 138 -11.92 0.54 -5.32
CA LYS A 138 -13.06 0.78 -4.42
C LYS A 138 -12.74 1.68 -3.23
N THR A 139 -11.45 1.93 -2.96
CA THR A 139 -10.99 2.77 -1.85
C THR A 139 -10.65 4.19 -2.27
N LEU A 140 -10.76 4.51 -3.57
CA LEU A 140 -10.52 5.84 -4.09
C LEU A 140 -11.63 6.82 -3.68
N PRO A 141 -11.32 8.11 -3.56
CA PRO A 141 -9.96 8.64 -3.49
C PRO A 141 -9.32 8.37 -2.12
N PHE A 142 -7.99 8.36 -2.06
CA PHE A 142 -7.24 8.20 -0.80
C PHE A 142 -5.87 8.88 -0.83
N ILE A 143 -5.27 9.06 0.34
CA ILE A 143 -3.95 9.70 0.49
C ILE A 143 -2.91 8.62 0.79
N ILE A 144 -1.82 8.61 0.04
CA ILE A 144 -0.58 7.90 0.39
C ILE A 144 0.40 8.94 0.91
N ALA A 145 1.01 8.68 2.06
CA ALA A 145 2.08 9.49 2.61
C ALA A 145 3.33 8.64 2.84
N TYR A 146 4.49 9.25 2.66
CA TYR A 146 5.74 8.76 3.21
C TYR A 146 5.94 9.44 4.56
N VAL A 147 5.92 8.66 5.63
CA VAL A 147 6.03 9.16 7.00
C VAL A 147 7.43 8.87 7.52
N ARG A 148 8.08 9.89 8.07
CA ARG A 148 9.32 9.74 8.82
C ARG A 148 8.96 9.51 10.28
N VAL A 149 9.19 8.29 10.75
CA VAL A 149 8.98 7.91 12.15
C VAL A 149 10.08 8.53 12.99
N GLU A 150 9.78 8.93 14.21
CA GLU A 150 10.76 9.57 15.08
C GLU A 150 12.02 8.72 15.25
N GLY A 151 13.18 9.37 15.16
CA GLY A 151 14.49 8.72 15.22
C GLY A 151 14.93 8.00 13.94
N CYS A 152 14.04 7.79 12.97
CA CYS A 152 14.38 7.09 11.72
C CYS A 152 14.99 8.04 10.68
N CYS A 153 15.98 7.54 9.93
CA CYS A 153 16.61 8.25 8.80
C CYS A 153 15.94 7.95 7.45
N THR A 154 14.93 7.09 7.41
CA THR A 154 14.13 6.74 6.22
C THR A 154 12.64 6.97 6.47
N THR A 155 11.86 6.83 5.42
CA THR A 155 10.40 7.01 5.45
C THR A 155 9.69 5.71 5.09
N VAL A 156 8.51 5.51 5.69
CA VAL A 156 7.63 4.37 5.42
C VAL A 156 6.40 4.84 4.63
N PRO A 157 6.04 4.16 3.52
CA PRO A 157 4.81 4.45 2.81
C PRO A 157 3.61 3.91 3.60
N THR A 158 2.59 4.74 3.78
CA THR A 158 1.38 4.41 4.54
C THR A 158 0.18 5.22 4.06
N ARG A 159 -1.03 4.78 4.38
CA ARG A 159 -2.24 5.55 4.10
C ARG A 159 -2.43 6.60 5.19
N LEU A 160 -2.81 7.81 4.79
CA LEU A 160 -3.19 8.87 5.71
C LEU A 160 -4.72 9.01 5.72
N LEU A 161 -5.33 8.81 6.89
CA LEU A 161 -6.77 8.81 7.10
C LEU A 161 -7.18 9.96 8.01
N LYS A 162 -8.49 10.26 8.04
CA LYS A 162 -9.09 11.28 8.91
C LYS A 162 -8.49 12.68 8.72
N VAL A 163 -8.16 13.02 7.48
CA VAL A 163 -7.68 14.35 7.08
C VAL A 163 -8.08 14.62 5.64
N ASN A 164 -8.39 15.88 5.34
CA ASN A 164 -8.66 16.27 3.96
C ASN A 164 -7.36 16.39 3.16
N PRO A 165 -7.38 16.06 1.86
CA PRO A 165 -6.20 16.18 0.99
C PRO A 165 -5.55 17.57 0.98
N TRP A 166 -6.34 18.63 1.05
CA TRP A 166 -5.86 20.03 1.04
C TRP A 166 -5.34 20.52 2.41
N ASP A 167 -5.48 19.71 3.45
CA ASP A 167 -4.96 20.01 4.80
C ASP A 167 -3.64 19.27 5.09
N VAL A 168 -3.13 18.48 4.14
CA VAL A 168 -1.87 17.74 4.28
C VAL A 168 -0.70 18.58 3.76
N TYR A 169 0.39 18.61 4.53
CA TYR A 169 1.65 19.27 4.17
C TYR A 169 2.85 18.51 4.76
N PRO A 170 4.04 18.61 4.13
CA PRO A 170 5.27 18.11 4.74
C PRO A 170 5.50 18.73 6.12
N GLY A 171 5.79 17.89 7.12
CA GLY A 171 5.96 18.28 8.52
C GLY A 171 4.71 18.09 9.40
N LEU A 172 3.53 17.81 8.82
CA LEU A 172 2.32 17.50 9.59
C LEU A 172 2.60 16.30 10.52
N LYS A 173 2.38 16.49 11.82
CA LYS A 173 2.59 15.44 12.83
C LYS A 173 1.49 14.39 12.74
N VAL A 174 1.88 13.12 12.83
CA VAL A 174 0.96 11.98 12.68
C VAL A 174 1.21 10.90 13.73
N ASN A 175 0.12 10.25 14.12
CA ASN A 175 0.14 9.00 14.89
C ASN A 175 0.06 7.82 13.92
N ILE A 176 0.82 6.78 14.20
CA ILE A 176 0.81 5.51 13.47
C ILE A 176 -0.09 4.56 14.24
N ASN A 177 -1.12 4.07 13.58
CA ASN A 177 -2.12 3.19 14.16
C ASN A 177 -2.07 1.83 13.50
N PHE A 178 -2.50 0.80 14.22
CA PHE A 178 -2.64 -0.55 13.69
C PHE A 178 -4.11 -0.83 13.37
N VAL A 179 -4.37 -1.56 12.29
CA VAL A 179 -5.70 -2.10 12.01
C VAL A 179 -6.16 -3.04 13.11
N GLU A 180 -7.46 -3.28 13.20
CA GLU A 180 -8.04 -4.11 14.25
C GLU A 180 -7.50 -5.55 14.23
N HIS A 181 -7.46 -6.16 13.03
CA HIS A 181 -7.01 -7.51 12.77
C HIS A 181 -5.82 -7.52 11.79
N PRO A 182 -4.59 -7.29 12.27
CA PRO A 182 -3.40 -7.28 11.44
C PRO A 182 -3.11 -8.66 10.84
N LYS A 183 -2.48 -8.68 9.67
CA LYS A 183 -2.17 -9.88 8.86
C LYS A 183 -0.67 -10.10 8.63
N GLY A 184 0.18 -9.26 9.22
CA GLY A 184 1.62 -9.26 9.00
C GLY A 184 2.00 -8.62 7.67
N ASP A 185 1.27 -7.58 7.24
CA ASP A 185 1.50 -6.84 6.00
C ASP A 185 1.68 -5.34 6.28
N ILE A 186 2.39 -4.63 5.40
CA ILE A 186 2.61 -3.18 5.57
C ILE A 186 1.29 -2.38 5.64
N MET A 187 0.22 -2.89 5.04
CA MET A 187 -1.11 -2.27 5.08
C MET A 187 -1.80 -2.41 6.44
N ASP A 188 -1.19 -3.13 7.40
CA ASP A 188 -1.68 -3.20 8.77
C ASP A 188 -1.47 -1.90 9.57
N ILE A 189 -0.67 -0.97 9.03
CA ILE A 189 -0.47 0.35 9.63
C ILE A 189 -1.06 1.46 8.77
N TYR A 190 -1.65 2.45 9.44
CA TYR A 190 -2.15 3.68 8.82
C TYR A 190 -1.86 4.88 9.72
N CYS A 191 -1.78 6.06 9.12
CA CYS A 191 -1.55 7.29 9.86
C CYS A 191 -2.82 8.13 10.01
N THR A 192 -2.89 8.89 11.09
CA THR A 192 -3.88 9.95 11.31
C THR A 192 -3.15 11.19 11.84
N PRO A 193 -3.67 12.42 11.63
CA PRO A 193 -3.08 13.61 12.24
C PRO A 193 -2.96 13.46 13.76
N ALA A 194 -1.80 13.86 14.30
CA ALA A 194 -1.56 13.98 15.74
C ALA A 194 -1.81 15.42 16.24
N GLU A 195 -2.01 16.35 15.32
CA GLU A 195 -2.31 17.75 15.54
C GLU A 195 -3.45 18.18 14.61
N THR A 196 -4.15 19.27 14.96
CA THR A 196 -5.06 19.92 14.03
C THR A 196 -4.23 20.54 12.90
N PRO A 197 -4.47 20.19 11.63
CA PRO A 197 -3.73 20.78 10.52
C PRO A 197 -3.85 22.30 10.50
N ASP A 198 -2.72 22.99 10.37
CA ASP A 198 -2.65 24.44 10.34
C ASP A 198 -2.93 24.95 8.91
N PRO A 199 -4.04 25.69 8.67
CA PRO A 199 -4.36 26.21 7.34
C PRO A 199 -3.29 27.12 6.76
N SER A 200 -2.45 27.77 7.57
CA SER A 200 -1.37 28.65 7.11
C SER A 200 -0.20 27.88 6.49
N LYS A 201 -0.07 26.59 6.77
CA LYS A 201 0.97 25.70 6.23
C LYS A 201 0.55 24.98 4.96
N ARG A 202 -0.68 25.23 4.47
CA ARG A 202 -1.16 24.64 3.23
C ARG A 202 -0.24 25.01 2.07
N ILE A 203 0.09 24.02 1.26
CA ILE A 203 0.99 24.17 0.11
C ILE A 203 0.26 24.47 -1.20
N MET A 204 -1.08 24.53 -1.18
CA MET A 204 -1.94 24.71 -2.35
C MET A 204 -2.63 26.07 -2.33
N SER A 205 -2.77 26.71 -3.49
CA SER A 205 -3.60 27.92 -3.64
C SER A 205 -5.09 27.59 -3.47
N SER A 206 -5.90 28.59 -3.10
CA SER A 206 -7.37 28.41 -2.96
C SER A 206 -8.01 27.85 -4.24
N GLU A 207 -7.59 28.33 -5.42
CA GLU A 207 -8.06 27.80 -6.71
C GLU A 207 -7.71 26.32 -6.89
N THR A 208 -6.47 25.92 -6.53
CA THR A 208 -6.03 24.52 -6.61
C THR A 208 -6.83 23.64 -5.65
N ILE A 209 -7.15 24.15 -4.46
CA ILE A 209 -7.96 23.44 -3.46
C ILE A 209 -9.37 23.19 -4.00
N GLU A 210 -10.01 24.20 -4.59
CA GLU A 210 -11.36 24.05 -5.17
C GLU A 210 -11.37 23.08 -6.35
N ARG A 211 -10.36 23.14 -7.23
CA ARG A 211 -10.20 22.14 -8.30
C ARG A 211 -10.04 20.72 -7.75
N LEU A 212 -9.19 20.57 -6.73
CA LEU A 212 -8.95 19.27 -6.09
C LEU A 212 -10.24 18.72 -5.46
N LYS A 213 -11.02 19.55 -4.77
CA LYS A 213 -12.33 19.15 -4.23
C LYS A 213 -13.26 18.60 -5.31
N ASP A 214 -13.36 19.30 -6.44
CA ASP A 214 -14.19 18.86 -7.57
C ASP A 214 -13.70 17.54 -8.17
N ASP A 215 -12.39 17.38 -8.37
CA ASP A 215 -11.79 16.13 -8.86
C ASP A 215 -12.08 14.97 -7.89
N MET A 216 -11.87 15.19 -6.58
CA MET A 216 -12.10 14.16 -5.56
C MET A 216 -13.58 13.76 -5.48
N ARG A 217 -14.51 14.71 -5.64
CA ARG A 217 -15.95 14.44 -5.74
C ARG A 217 -16.28 13.55 -6.93
N LYS A 218 -15.78 13.88 -8.13
CA LYS A 218 -15.99 13.08 -9.35
C LYS A 218 -15.45 11.66 -9.20
N VAL A 219 -14.29 11.49 -8.58
CA VAL A 219 -13.71 10.17 -8.30
C VAL A 219 -14.61 9.39 -7.35
N LYS A 220 -15.07 10.00 -6.25
CA LYS A 220 -16.00 9.37 -5.29
C LYS A 220 -17.30 8.92 -5.96
N GLU A 221 -17.90 9.78 -6.78
CA GLU A 221 -19.11 9.46 -7.57
C GLU A 221 -18.88 8.26 -8.50
N TRP A 222 -17.75 8.24 -9.22
CA TRP A 222 -17.39 7.11 -10.07
C TRP A 222 -17.22 5.82 -9.28
N VAL A 223 -16.58 5.87 -8.11
CA VAL A 223 -16.38 4.70 -7.23
C VAL A 223 -17.72 4.17 -6.73
N VAL A 224 -18.58 5.04 -6.21
CA VAL A 224 -19.93 4.66 -5.73
C VAL A 224 -20.76 4.06 -6.87
N ARG A 225 -20.76 4.67 -8.05
CA ARG A 225 -21.46 4.15 -9.23
C ARG A 225 -20.95 2.77 -9.66
N LYS A 226 -19.64 2.54 -9.58
CA LYS A 226 -19.00 1.30 -10.04
C LYS A 226 -19.09 0.15 -9.03
N PHE A 227 -19.00 0.44 -7.74
CA PHE A 227 -18.87 -0.57 -6.69
C PHE A 227 -20.08 -0.66 -5.74
N GLY A 228 -21.04 0.29 -5.82
CA GLY A 228 -22.25 0.26 -5.00
C GLY A 228 -21.95 0.21 -3.51
N SER A 229 -22.52 -0.78 -2.80
CA SER A 229 -22.32 -1.00 -1.36
C SER A 229 -20.90 -1.41 -0.97
N GLU A 230 -20.06 -1.83 -1.93
CA GLU A 230 -18.65 -2.15 -1.68
C GLU A 230 -17.72 -0.93 -1.72
N ALA A 231 -18.22 0.24 -2.12
CA ALA A 231 -17.44 1.47 -2.14
C ALA A 231 -16.97 1.84 -0.71
N LYS A 232 -15.67 2.09 -0.56
CA LYS A 232 -15.03 2.46 0.71
C LYS A 232 -14.03 3.62 0.53
N PRO A 233 -14.48 4.78 0.00
CA PRO A 233 -13.62 5.95 -0.17
C PRO A 233 -12.98 6.30 1.18
N SER A 234 -11.68 6.61 1.17
CA SER A 234 -10.94 6.86 2.41
C SER A 234 -10.82 8.34 2.77
N ILE A 235 -11.32 9.21 1.91
CA ILE A 235 -11.48 10.63 2.17
C ILE A 235 -12.97 10.91 2.31
N GLU A 236 -13.35 11.52 3.43
CA GLU A 236 -14.69 12.04 3.67
C GLU A 236 -14.76 13.43 3.01
N ILE A 237 -15.33 13.47 1.80
CA ILE A 237 -15.64 14.69 1.04
C ILE A 237 -17.11 14.98 1.17
#